data_AF-A0A286DRD4-F1
#
_entry.id   AF-A0A286DRD4-F1
#
_cell.length_a   1.000
_cell.length_b   1.000
_cell.length_c   1.000
_cell.angle_alpha   90.00
_cell.angle_beta   90.00
_cell.angle_gamma   90.00
#
_symmetry.space_group_name_H-M   'P 1'
#
loop_
_entity.id
_entity.type
_entity.pdbx_description
1 polymer ?
#
loop_
_entity_poly.entity_id
_entity_poly.type
_entity_poly.pdbx_seq_one_letter_code
_entity_poly.pdbx_strand_id
1 'polypeptide(L)' 'MITAVAGLVIVIFGYLDSEQSTRPSISQDLMSPLCKLSPAGKDSDADLQSDVENAECVRTLRLNTYRWQAWYRASQ' A
#
# COMPACT_ATOMS: atom_id res chain seq x y z
N MET A 1 39.89 30.05 9.75
CA MET A 1 39.39 29.05 10.72
C MET A 1 37.89 29.18 11.06
N ILE A 2 37.11 30.04 10.40
CA ILE A 2 35.66 30.20 10.69
C ILE A 2 34.79 29.46 9.65
N THR A 3 35.31 29.18 8.46
CA THR A 3 34.58 28.54 7.35
C THR A 3 34.34 27.03 7.52
N ALA A 4 35.18 26.32 8.27
CA ALA A 4 35.02 24.87 8.49
C ALA A 4 33.87 24.53 9.46
N VAL A 5 33.59 25.41 10.42
CA VAL A 5 32.56 25.18 11.46
C VAL A 5 31.15 25.35 10.87
N ALA A 6 30.96 26.34 9.99
CA ALA A 6 29.69 26.55 9.30
C ALA A 6 29.30 25.38 8.38
N GLY A 7 30.27 24.81 7.66
CA GLY A 7 30.04 23.64 6.81
C GLY A 7 29.64 22.38 7.58
N LEU A 8 30.24 22.15 8.76
CA LEU A 8 29.92 21.00 9.61
C LEU A 8 28.50 21.10 10.20
N VAL A 9 28.07 22.30 10.60
CA VAL A 9 26.72 22.52 11.15
C VAL A 9 25.64 22.27 10.08
N ILE A 10 25.84 22.75 8.85
CA ILE A 10 24.86 22.58 7.77
C ILE A 10 24.69 21.10 7.39
N VAL A 11 25.76 20.31 7.40
CA VAL A 11 25.69 18.87 7.11
C VAL A 11 24.95 18.10 8.22
N ILE A 12 25.14 18.48 9.49
CA ILE A 12 24.42 17.83 10.61
C ILE A 12 22.92 18.15 10.57
N PHE A 13 22.54 19.40 10.28
CA PHE A 13 21.12 19.77 10.15
C PHE A 13 20.45 19.19 8.90
N GLY A 14 21.18 19.04 7.78
CA GLY A 14 20.65 18.43 6.55
C GLY A 14 20.46 16.91 6.62
N TYR A 15 21.20 16.21 7.48
CA TYR A 15 21.06 14.75 7.66
C TYR A 15 19.92 14.35 8.60
N LEU A 16 19.48 15.25 9.47
CA LEU A 16 18.37 14.98 10.41
C LEU A 16 16.99 15.13 9.75
N ASP A 17 16.91 15.73 8.56
CA ASP A 17 15.65 15.97 7.83
C ASP A 17 15.32 14.87 6.81
N SER A 18 15.95 13.69 6.91
CA SER A 18 15.27 12.47 6.47
C SER A 18 14.40 11.97 7.62
N GLU A 19 13.46 12.82 8.06
CA GLU A 19 12.22 12.31 8.62
C GLU A 19 11.54 11.59 7.46
N GLN A 20 11.85 10.30 7.32
CA GLN A 20 10.94 9.39 6.68
C GLN A 20 9.59 9.65 7.34
N SER A 21 8.70 10.28 6.58
CA SER A 21 7.40 10.70 7.07
C SER A 21 6.85 9.57 7.93
N THR A 22 6.69 9.83 9.23
CA THR A 22 6.07 8.90 10.18
C THR A 22 4.66 8.54 9.73
N ARG A 23 4.09 9.34 8.81
CA ARG A 23 2.93 8.99 8.03
C ARG A 23 3.25 7.79 7.15
N PRO A 24 2.59 6.64 7.39
CA PRO A 24 2.90 5.46 6.61
C PRO A 24 2.65 5.74 5.12
N SER A 25 3.49 5.22 4.22
CA SER A 25 3.28 5.38 2.79
C SER A 25 2.20 4.40 2.33
N ILE A 26 1.19 4.88 1.63
CA ILE A 26 0.18 4.02 1.00
C ILE A 26 0.83 3.44 -0.25
N SER A 27 1.06 2.11 -0.24
CA SER A 27 1.57 1.43 -1.43
C SER A 27 0.52 1.49 -2.55
N GLN A 28 0.94 1.83 -3.78
CA GLN A 28 0.07 1.87 -4.97
C GLN A 28 -0.63 0.54 -5.27
N ASP A 29 -0.05 -0.58 -4.81
CA ASP A 29 -0.62 -1.93 -4.91
C ASP A 29 -1.98 -2.06 -4.17
N LEU A 30 -2.27 -1.15 -3.23
CA LEU A 30 -3.56 -1.08 -2.53
C LEU A 30 -4.68 -0.46 -3.39
N MET A 31 -4.36 0.16 -4.53
CA MET A 31 -5.32 0.86 -5.41
C MET A 31 -5.72 0.01 -6.63
N SER A 32 -5.62 -1.32 -6.51
CA SER A 32 -6.08 -2.27 -7.53
C SER A 32 -7.60 -2.20 -7.75
N PRO A 33 -8.08 -2.38 -9.00
CA PRO A 33 -9.51 -2.41 -9.30
C PRO A 33 -10.24 -3.51 -8.49
N LEU A 34 -11.44 -3.20 -8.02
CA LEU A 34 -12.25 -4.13 -7.24
C LEU A 34 -12.61 -5.38 -8.06
N CYS A 35 -12.52 -6.53 -7.41
CA CYS A 35 -12.97 -7.81 -7.92
C CYS A 35 -14.45 -7.74 -8.28
N LYS A 36 -14.79 -8.11 -9.52
CA LYS A 36 -16.17 -8.19 -9.97
C LYS A 36 -16.65 -9.62 -9.76
N LEU A 37 -17.52 -9.81 -8.77
CA LEU A 37 -18.32 -11.04 -8.66
C LEU A 37 -19.45 -10.93 -9.68
N SER A 38 -19.46 -11.83 -10.66
CA SER A 38 -20.59 -11.97 -11.59
C SER A 38 -21.72 -12.76 -10.93
N PRO A 39 -22.99 -12.44 -11.25
CA PRO A 39 -24.11 -13.30 -10.89
C PRO A 39 -24.03 -14.63 -11.66
N ALA A 40 -24.63 -15.68 -11.10
CA ALA A 40 -24.70 -17.00 -11.74
C ALA A 40 -25.35 -16.91 -13.13
N GLY A 41 -24.71 -17.57 -14.11
CA GLY A 41 -25.13 -17.66 -15.50
C GLY A 41 -25.91 -18.94 -15.81
N LYS A 42 -25.83 -19.38 -17.06
CA LYS A 42 -26.48 -20.60 -17.56
C LYS A 42 -25.50 -21.75 -17.78
N ASP A 43 -24.21 -21.49 -17.65
CA ASP A 43 -23.12 -22.43 -17.91
C ASP A 43 -22.31 -22.58 -16.63
N SER A 44 -22.52 -23.71 -15.95
CA SER A 44 -21.90 -23.97 -14.66
C SER A 44 -20.38 -24.08 -14.74
N ASP A 45 -19.82 -24.50 -15.87
CA ASP A 45 -18.37 -24.66 -16.02
C ASP A 45 -17.71 -23.29 -16.23
N ALA A 46 -18.34 -22.44 -17.05
CA ALA A 46 -17.91 -21.05 -17.24
C ALA A 46 -18.02 -20.23 -15.95
N ASP A 47 -19.12 -20.42 -15.19
CA ASP A 47 -19.31 -19.76 -13.90
C ASP A 47 -18.28 -20.23 -12.87
N LEU A 48 -18.03 -21.55 -12.78
CA LEU A 48 -17.03 -22.12 -11.88
C LEU A 48 -15.61 -21.63 -12.20
N GLN A 49 -15.26 -21.55 -13.49
CA GLN A 49 -13.97 -21.02 -13.92
C GLN A 49 -13.83 -19.54 -13.52
N SER A 50 -14.89 -18.75 -13.72
CA SER A 50 -14.91 -17.34 -13.31
C SER A 50 -14.76 -17.19 -11.79
N ASP A 51 -15.45 -18.01 -10.99
CA ASP A 51 -15.36 -17.99 -9.53
C ASP A 51 -13.95 -18.36 -9.04
N VAL A 52 -13.29 -19.34 -9.66
CA VAL A 52 -11.90 -19.73 -9.36
C VAL A 52 -10.92 -18.59 -9.68
N GLU A 53 -11.05 -17.97 -10.85
CA GLU A 53 -10.22 -16.82 -11.23
C GLU A 53 -10.44 -15.63 -10.30
N ASN A 54 -11.67 -15.44 -9.84
CA ASN A 54 -12.03 -14.34 -8.94
C ASN A 54 -11.63 -14.60 -7.48
N ALA A 55 -11.40 -15.86 -7.08
CA ALA A 55 -10.96 -16.21 -5.73
C ALA A 55 -9.60 -15.56 -5.39
N GLU A 56 -8.66 -15.55 -6.33
CA GLU A 56 -7.36 -14.88 -6.16
C GLU A 56 -7.50 -13.35 -6.10
N CYS A 57 -8.44 -12.79 -6.86
CA CYS A 57 -8.77 -11.38 -6.74
C CYS A 57 -9.29 -11.05 -5.33
N VAL A 58 -10.29 -11.79 -4.85
CA VAL A 58 -10.91 -11.56 -3.53
C VAL A 58 -9.88 -11.72 -2.40
N ARG A 59 -8.95 -12.67 -2.53
CA ARG A 59 -7.83 -12.84 -1.62
C ARG A 59 -6.95 -11.59 -1.55
N THR A 60 -6.60 -11.02 -2.71
CA THR A 60 -5.81 -9.79 -2.81
C THR A 60 -6.54 -8.59 -2.19
N LEU A 61 -7.85 -8.46 -2.46
CA LEU A 61 -8.68 -7.41 -1.87
C LEU A 61 -8.71 -7.47 -0.33
N ARG A 62 -8.83 -8.68 0.23
CA ARG A 62 -8.81 -8.89 1.68
C ARG A 62 -7.46 -8.50 2.30
N LEU A 63 -6.35 -8.88 1.65
CA LEU A 63 -5.01 -8.49 2.08
C LEU A 63 -4.83 -6.97 2.07
N ASN A 64 -5.26 -6.31 0.99
CA ASN A 64 -5.18 -4.86 0.88
C ASN A 64 -6.03 -4.15 1.93
N THR A 65 -7.19 -4.70 2.29
CA THR A 65 -8.02 -4.20 3.39
C THR A 65 -7.28 -4.27 4.73
N TYR A 66 -6.61 -5.39 5.05
CA TYR A 66 -5.84 -5.49 6.28
C TYR A 66 -4.64 -4.55 6.31
N ARG A 67 -3.96 -4.37 5.17
CA ARG A 67 -2.87 -3.38 5.04
C ARG A 67 -3.39 -1.96 5.29
N TRP A 68 -4.55 -1.59 4.75
CA TRP A 68 -5.20 -0.31 5.01
C TRP A 68 -5.57 -0.12 6.48
N GLN A 69 -6.13 -1.15 7.13
CA GLN A 69 -6.47 -1.10 8.55
C GLN A 69 -5.22 -0.92 9.41
N ALA A 70 -4.13 -1.60 9.10
CA ALA A 70 -2.85 -1.45 9.80
C ALA A 70 -2.27 -0.05 9.62
N TRP A 71 -2.27 0.46 8.38
CA TRP A 71 -1.87 1.83 8.06
C TRP A 71 -2.65 2.87 8.87
N TYR A 72 -3.97 2.76 8.88
CA TYR A 72 -4.85 3.70 9.56
C TYR A 72 -4.62 3.72 11.07
N ARG A 73 -4.38 2.55 11.68
CA ARG A 73 -4.04 2.42 13.11
C ARG A 73 -2.68 3.03 13.43
N ALA A 74 -1.71 2.93 12.53
CA ALA A 74 -0.37 3.49 12.71
C ALA A 74 -0.30 5.01 12.46
N SER A 75 -1.31 5.59 11.80
CA SER A 75 -1.41 7.02 11.49
C SER A 75 -2.19 7.85 12.52
N GLN A 76 -2.66 7.23 13.62
CA GLN A 76 -3.31 7.89 14.76
C GLN A 76 -2.30 8.07 15.89
#